data_AF-A0A7C7JFU5-F1
#
_entry.id   AF-A0A7C7JFU5-F1
#
_cell.length_a   1.000
_cell.length_b   1.000
_cell.length_c   1.000
_cell.angle_alpha   90.00
_cell.angle_beta   90.00
_cell.angle_gamma   90.00
#
_symmetry.space_group_name_H-M   'P 1'
#
loop_
_entity.id
_entity.type
_entity.pdbx_description
1 polymer ?
#
loop_
_entity_poly.entity_id
_entity_poly.type
_entity_poly.pdbx_seq_one_letter_code
_entity_poly.pdbx_strand_id
1 'polypeptide(L)'
;CSSMCTIDPEYSDLAKRIAISNHHKNTKESFLDVIEMLYSCHSVRGEHSPLVSEELYQIVKERHEYIQEQFDFQRDYLLDYFGFKTLEKSYLLRLQDKDIVERPQHLWMRVAIGLYGSDLKSAFQCYTELSTKCYTHATPTLFNSGTPKNQLASCFLLKMQEDSITGIFNTLGQCAAISKHAGGIGLNVHNIRATGSWIRGTNGTSNGLVPMLRVFNDTARYVDQGGGKRNGSFAIYVEPWHADVMAFLHLKRNHGDELLRARDLFYALWIPDLFMKRVLENGDWTLFNPDAAPGLDDVYGDEFVALYERYEREDRGDKTVKAQLIWTTVMESLVET
;
A
#
# COMPACT_ATOMS: atom_id res chain seq x y z
N CYS A 1 -34.84 -3.84 0.66
CA CYS A 1 -34.48 -5.18 1.20
C CYS A 1 -33.32 -5.10 2.18
N SER A 2 -32.10 -4.72 1.76
CA SER A 2 -30.94 -4.69 2.67
C SER A 2 -31.16 -3.87 3.96
N SER A 3 -31.84 -2.72 3.90
CA SER A 3 -32.15 -1.90 5.09
C SER A 3 -33.06 -2.56 6.12
N MET A 4 -33.79 -3.62 5.75
CA MET A 4 -34.69 -4.37 6.63
C MET A 4 -33.97 -5.51 7.38
N CYS A 5 -32.66 -5.65 7.22
CA CYS A 5 -31.88 -6.65 7.96
C CYS A 5 -31.89 -6.43 9.48
N THR A 6 -32.17 -5.21 9.94
CA THR A 6 -32.36 -4.88 11.35
C THR A 6 -33.68 -5.40 11.91
N ILE A 7 -34.64 -5.71 11.04
CA ILE A 7 -35.94 -6.29 11.38
C ILE A 7 -35.85 -7.81 11.37
N ASP A 8 -35.30 -8.37 10.28
CA ASP A 8 -35.10 -9.80 10.12
C ASP A 8 -33.82 -10.06 9.28
N PRO A 9 -32.85 -10.87 9.77
CA PRO A 9 -31.64 -11.18 9.02
C PRO A 9 -31.90 -11.85 7.66
N GLU A 10 -33.02 -12.53 7.44
CA GLU A 10 -33.38 -13.14 6.15
C GLU A 10 -33.51 -12.11 5.03
N TYR A 11 -33.84 -10.85 5.34
CA TYR A 11 -33.84 -9.77 4.34
C TYR A 11 -32.46 -9.51 3.72
N SER A 12 -31.38 -9.87 4.43
CA SER A 12 -30.02 -9.85 3.88
C SER A 12 -29.81 -10.94 2.82
N ASP A 13 -30.34 -12.15 3.08
CA ASP A 13 -30.32 -13.27 2.13
C ASP A 13 -31.14 -12.94 0.86
N LEU A 14 -32.32 -12.34 1.04
CA LEU A 14 -33.13 -11.86 -0.08
C LEU A 14 -32.41 -10.77 -0.87
N ALA A 15 -31.80 -9.79 -0.19
CA ALA A 15 -31.09 -8.69 -0.83
C ALA A 15 -29.90 -9.18 -1.68
N LYS A 16 -29.08 -10.11 -1.15
CA LYS A 16 -27.96 -10.68 -1.94
C LYS A 16 -28.49 -11.45 -3.14
N ARG A 17 -29.56 -12.24 -3.01
CA ARG A 17 -30.11 -13.04 -4.12
C ARG A 17 -30.61 -12.17 -5.25
N ILE A 18 -31.33 -11.09 -4.93
CA ILE A 18 -31.80 -10.12 -5.93
C ILE A 18 -30.61 -9.46 -6.62
N ALA A 19 -29.61 -9.00 -5.86
CA ALA A 19 -28.45 -8.31 -6.42
C ALA A 19 -27.66 -9.22 -7.39
N ILE A 20 -27.36 -10.46 -6.96
CA ILE A 20 -26.61 -11.43 -7.75
C ILE A 20 -27.42 -11.89 -8.96
N SER A 21 -28.71 -12.21 -8.78
CA SER A 21 -29.58 -12.61 -9.91
C SER A 21 -29.69 -11.50 -10.95
N ASN A 22 -29.81 -10.24 -10.53
CA ASN A 22 -29.82 -9.11 -11.45
C ASN A 22 -28.46 -8.96 -12.16
N HIS A 23 -27.35 -9.16 -11.44
CA HIS A 23 -26.01 -9.15 -12.04
C HIS A 23 -25.86 -10.23 -13.11
N HIS A 24 -26.30 -11.46 -12.84
CA HIS A 24 -26.28 -12.56 -13.81
C HIS A 24 -27.11 -12.26 -15.05
N LYS A 25 -28.28 -11.60 -14.91
CA LYS A 25 -29.12 -11.21 -16.06
C LYS A 25 -28.45 -10.16 -16.96
N ASN A 26 -27.60 -9.32 -16.40
CA ASN A 26 -26.93 -8.23 -17.12
C ASN A 26 -25.49 -8.58 -17.52
N THR A 27 -25.03 -9.81 -17.28
CA THR A 27 -23.68 -10.27 -17.63
C THR A 27 -23.73 -11.58 -18.41
N LYS A 28 -22.83 -11.72 -19.37
CA LYS A 28 -22.67 -12.99 -20.10
C LYS A 28 -22.23 -14.11 -19.16
N GLU A 29 -22.60 -15.35 -19.49
CA GLU A 29 -22.21 -16.54 -18.74
C GLU A 29 -20.92 -17.19 -19.28
N SER A 30 -20.67 -17.07 -20.58
CA SER A 30 -19.46 -17.57 -21.25
C SER A 30 -18.24 -16.77 -20.77
N PHE A 31 -17.27 -17.46 -20.17
CA PHE A 31 -16.02 -16.84 -19.76
C PHE A 31 -15.18 -16.39 -20.95
N LEU A 32 -15.17 -17.16 -22.05
CA LEU A 32 -14.49 -16.78 -23.29
C LEU A 32 -15.03 -15.47 -23.84
N ASP A 33 -16.36 -15.31 -23.92
CA ASP A 33 -16.98 -14.08 -24.41
C ASP A 33 -16.55 -12.86 -23.56
N VAL A 34 -16.49 -13.03 -22.25
CA VAL A 34 -16.11 -11.96 -21.32
C VAL A 34 -14.64 -11.58 -21.52
N ILE A 35 -13.75 -12.55 -21.62
CA ILE A 35 -12.31 -12.32 -21.83
C ILE A 35 -12.06 -11.72 -23.23
N GLU A 36 -12.78 -12.16 -24.25
CA GLU A 36 -12.70 -11.57 -25.60
C GLU A 36 -13.18 -10.11 -25.60
N MET A 37 -14.29 -9.79 -24.91
CA MET A 37 -14.74 -8.41 -24.75
C MET A 37 -13.71 -7.53 -24.02
N LEU A 38 -13.07 -8.07 -22.98
CA LEU A 38 -12.02 -7.37 -22.22
C LEU A 38 -10.71 -7.24 -22.99
N TYR A 39 -10.42 -8.16 -23.90
CA TYR A 39 -9.23 -8.13 -24.72
C TYR A 39 -9.42 -7.18 -25.90
N SER A 40 -10.51 -7.31 -26.65
CA SER A 40 -10.82 -6.49 -27.84
C SER A 40 -11.34 -5.08 -27.54
N CYS A 41 -11.24 -4.59 -26.31
CA CYS A 41 -11.72 -3.25 -25.97
C CYS A 41 -10.80 -2.16 -26.53
N HIS A 42 -11.41 -1.04 -26.89
CA HIS A 42 -10.73 0.10 -27.48
C HIS A 42 -10.80 1.30 -26.54
N SER A 43 -9.84 2.22 -26.67
CA SER A 43 -9.88 3.51 -26.01
C SER A 43 -10.98 4.41 -26.61
N VAL A 44 -11.30 5.51 -25.92
CA VAL A 44 -12.19 6.56 -26.44
C VAL A 44 -11.73 7.09 -27.82
N ARG A 45 -10.45 6.91 -28.17
CA ARG A 45 -9.86 7.31 -29.47
C ARG A 45 -9.89 6.19 -30.51
N GLY A 46 -10.47 5.04 -30.21
CA GLY A 46 -10.54 3.87 -31.10
C GLY A 46 -9.24 3.06 -31.16
N GLU A 47 -8.28 3.29 -30.26
CA GLU A 47 -7.03 2.52 -30.19
C GLU A 47 -7.25 1.23 -29.39
N HIS A 48 -6.73 0.09 -29.85
CA HIS A 48 -6.79 -1.16 -29.11
C HIS A 48 -6.12 -1.00 -27.73
N SER A 49 -6.88 -1.23 -26.66
CA SER A 49 -6.45 -0.99 -25.28
C SER A 49 -6.99 -2.11 -24.37
N PRO A 50 -6.40 -3.31 -24.44
CA PRO A 50 -6.90 -4.49 -23.75
C PRO A 50 -6.84 -4.32 -22.23
N LEU A 51 -7.85 -4.81 -21.52
CA LEU A 51 -7.89 -4.88 -20.06
C LEU A 51 -7.34 -6.19 -19.50
N VAL A 52 -7.22 -7.22 -20.33
CA VAL A 52 -6.59 -8.51 -20.02
C VAL A 52 -5.36 -8.74 -20.89
N SER A 53 -4.40 -9.52 -20.40
CA SER A 53 -3.17 -9.83 -21.15
C SER A 53 -3.45 -10.73 -22.36
N GLU A 54 -2.63 -10.61 -23.41
CA GLU A 54 -2.61 -11.54 -24.55
C GLU A 54 -2.52 -13.00 -24.11
N GLU A 55 -1.61 -13.29 -23.17
CA GLU A 55 -1.36 -14.65 -22.68
C GLU A 55 -2.62 -15.27 -22.08
N LEU A 56 -3.31 -14.54 -21.20
CA LEU A 56 -4.60 -14.96 -20.66
C LEU A 56 -5.62 -15.22 -21.78
N TYR A 57 -5.76 -14.30 -22.74
CA TYR A 57 -6.71 -14.44 -23.83
C TYR A 57 -6.45 -15.70 -24.65
N GLN A 58 -5.19 -15.99 -25.01
CA GLN A 58 -4.84 -17.17 -25.79
C GLN A 58 -5.11 -18.47 -25.03
N ILE A 59 -4.73 -18.55 -23.75
CA ILE A 59 -5.01 -19.73 -22.91
C ILE A 59 -6.52 -19.99 -22.83
N VAL A 60 -7.31 -18.94 -22.56
CA VAL A 60 -8.77 -19.05 -22.46
C VAL A 60 -9.38 -19.45 -23.79
N LYS A 61 -8.95 -18.87 -24.90
CA LYS A 61 -9.44 -19.18 -26.25
C LYS A 61 -9.17 -20.64 -26.64
N GLU A 62 -7.94 -21.10 -26.44
CA GLU A 62 -7.51 -22.45 -26.83
C GLU A 62 -8.10 -23.57 -25.96
N ARG A 63 -8.53 -23.26 -24.73
CA ARG A 63 -9.00 -24.25 -23.74
C ARG A 63 -10.38 -23.90 -23.19
N HIS A 64 -11.17 -23.12 -23.92
CA HIS A 64 -12.41 -22.52 -23.42
C HIS A 64 -13.43 -23.54 -22.91
N GLU A 65 -13.64 -24.66 -23.61
CA GLU A 65 -14.59 -25.71 -23.18
C GLU A 65 -14.20 -26.27 -21.80
N TYR A 66 -12.93 -26.66 -21.65
CA TYR A 66 -12.41 -27.26 -20.42
C TYR A 66 -12.44 -26.27 -19.23
N ILE A 67 -12.17 -24.98 -19.50
CA ILE A 67 -12.25 -23.92 -18.49
C ILE A 67 -13.71 -23.63 -18.12
N GLN A 68 -14.62 -23.57 -19.09
CA GLN A 68 -16.04 -23.28 -18.88
C GLN A 68 -16.72 -24.36 -18.02
N GLU A 69 -16.35 -25.63 -18.20
CA GLU A 69 -16.86 -26.76 -17.41
C GLU A 69 -16.58 -26.65 -15.90
N GLN A 70 -15.57 -25.88 -15.49
CA GLN A 70 -15.24 -25.74 -14.07
C GLN A 70 -16.14 -24.75 -13.33
N PHE A 71 -16.87 -23.90 -14.05
CA PHE A 71 -17.65 -22.83 -13.43
C PHE A 71 -18.86 -23.35 -12.66
N ASP A 72 -19.00 -22.86 -11.43
CA ASP A 72 -20.21 -23.03 -10.63
C ASP A 72 -20.74 -21.64 -10.22
N PHE A 73 -21.65 -21.10 -11.03
CA PHE A 73 -22.25 -19.79 -10.77
C PHE A 73 -23.16 -19.75 -9.54
N GLN A 74 -23.52 -20.90 -8.95
CA GLN A 74 -24.23 -20.90 -7.67
C GLN A 74 -23.34 -20.41 -6.52
N ARG A 75 -22.01 -20.48 -6.68
CA ARG A 75 -21.05 -19.98 -5.69
C ARG A 75 -21.08 -18.46 -5.53
N ASP A 76 -21.62 -17.72 -6.50
CA ASP A 76 -21.83 -16.28 -6.31
C ASP A 76 -22.76 -15.99 -5.14
N TYR A 77 -23.74 -16.87 -4.84
CA TYR A 77 -24.67 -16.74 -3.71
C TYR A 77 -24.06 -17.05 -2.33
N LEU A 78 -22.79 -17.50 -2.28
CA LEU A 78 -22.00 -17.61 -1.05
C LEU A 78 -21.51 -16.24 -0.53
N LEU A 79 -21.55 -15.21 -1.38
CA LEU A 79 -21.24 -13.84 -1.01
C LEU A 79 -22.43 -13.21 -0.29
N ASP A 80 -22.18 -12.50 0.81
CA ASP A 80 -23.21 -11.65 1.39
C ASP A 80 -23.44 -10.40 0.51
N TYR A 81 -24.50 -9.65 0.81
CA TYR A 81 -24.89 -8.47 0.02
C TYR A 81 -23.78 -7.41 -0.03
N PHE A 82 -23.10 -7.13 1.08
CA PHE A 82 -22.08 -6.09 1.15
C PHE A 82 -20.76 -6.52 0.51
N GLY A 83 -20.38 -7.79 0.67
CA GLY A 83 -19.28 -8.42 -0.03
C GLY A 83 -19.46 -8.35 -1.54
N PHE A 84 -20.65 -8.71 -2.04
CA PHE A 84 -20.96 -8.59 -3.46
C PHE A 84 -20.89 -7.13 -3.95
N LYS A 85 -21.51 -6.19 -3.21
CA LYS A 85 -21.45 -4.76 -3.55
C LYS A 85 -20.03 -4.20 -3.56
N THR A 86 -19.15 -4.72 -2.71
CA THR A 86 -17.73 -4.36 -2.66
C THR A 86 -17.01 -4.83 -3.93
N LEU A 87 -17.27 -6.08 -4.37
CA LEU A 87 -16.74 -6.59 -5.63
C LEU A 87 -17.24 -5.79 -6.83
N GLU A 88 -18.56 -5.52 -6.89
CA GLU A 88 -19.14 -4.68 -7.95
C GLU A 88 -18.49 -3.31 -8.01
N LYS A 89 -18.28 -2.66 -6.86
CA LYS A 89 -17.76 -1.30 -6.81
C LYS A 89 -16.34 -1.19 -7.38
N SER A 90 -15.46 -2.16 -7.11
CA SER A 90 -14.02 -1.96 -7.31
C SER A 90 -13.26 -3.11 -7.97
N TYR A 91 -13.76 -4.35 -7.94
CA TYR A 91 -12.99 -5.55 -8.32
C TYR A 91 -13.40 -6.14 -9.66
N LEU A 92 -14.68 -6.11 -10.00
CA LEU A 92 -15.18 -6.64 -11.27
C LEU A 92 -14.83 -5.67 -12.41
N LEU A 93 -14.18 -6.18 -13.46
CA LEU A 93 -13.79 -5.36 -14.60
C LEU A 93 -15.01 -4.81 -15.34
N ARG A 94 -14.83 -3.60 -15.87
CA ARG A 94 -15.84 -2.79 -16.56
C ARG A 94 -15.28 -2.31 -17.88
N LEU A 95 -16.13 -2.24 -18.91
CA LEU A 95 -15.79 -1.54 -20.14
C LEU A 95 -15.98 -0.02 -19.97
N GLN A 96 -15.36 0.78 -20.84
CA GLN A 96 -15.32 2.25 -20.73
C GLN A 96 -16.72 2.87 -20.65
N ASP A 97 -17.66 2.32 -21.41
CA ASP A 97 -19.07 2.71 -21.43
C ASP A 97 -19.86 1.85 -20.45
N LYS A 98 -19.61 2.10 -19.16
CA LYS A 98 -20.26 1.53 -17.96
C LYS A 98 -21.23 0.36 -18.19
N ASP A 99 -20.65 -0.83 -18.15
CA ASP A 99 -21.29 -2.03 -17.62
C ASP A 99 -20.21 -2.92 -17.00
N ILE A 100 -20.55 -3.59 -15.90
CA ILE A 100 -19.68 -4.63 -15.33
C ILE A 100 -19.81 -5.84 -16.25
N VAL A 101 -18.70 -6.39 -16.71
CA VAL A 101 -18.72 -7.57 -17.59
C VAL A 101 -18.36 -8.85 -16.86
N GLU A 102 -17.61 -8.75 -15.76
CA GLU A 102 -17.24 -9.91 -14.94
C GLU A 102 -18.32 -10.28 -13.92
N ARG A 103 -18.60 -11.57 -13.81
CA ARG A 103 -19.20 -12.17 -12.61
C ARG A 103 -18.09 -12.40 -11.57
N PRO A 104 -18.40 -12.52 -10.27
CA PRO A 104 -17.38 -12.89 -9.29
C PRO A 104 -16.65 -14.18 -9.65
N GLN A 105 -17.34 -15.19 -10.20
CA GLN A 105 -16.64 -16.37 -10.70
C GLN A 105 -15.63 -16.07 -11.82
N HIS A 106 -15.94 -15.15 -12.75
CA HIS A 106 -14.99 -14.75 -13.80
C HIS A 106 -13.74 -14.10 -13.22
N LEU A 107 -13.91 -13.23 -12.21
CA LEU A 107 -12.80 -12.65 -11.45
C LEU A 107 -11.92 -13.75 -10.85
N TRP A 108 -12.50 -14.74 -10.17
CA TRP A 108 -11.74 -15.83 -9.55
C TRP A 108 -10.97 -16.66 -10.58
N MET A 109 -11.61 -17.02 -11.70
CA MET A 109 -10.96 -17.80 -12.76
C MET A 109 -9.86 -16.99 -13.47
N ARG A 110 -10.11 -15.71 -13.77
CA ARG A 110 -9.07 -14.81 -14.33
C ARG A 110 -7.86 -14.74 -13.40
N VAL A 111 -8.09 -14.57 -12.09
CA VAL A 111 -7.00 -14.54 -11.11
C VAL A 111 -6.24 -15.86 -11.09
N ALA A 112 -6.94 -16.99 -11.07
CA ALA A 112 -6.32 -18.31 -11.03
C ALA A 112 -5.46 -18.58 -12.28
N ILE A 113 -6.01 -18.38 -13.49
CA ILE A 113 -5.26 -18.56 -14.73
C ILE A 113 -4.15 -17.51 -14.84
N GLY A 114 -4.39 -16.28 -14.40
CA GLY A 114 -3.36 -15.22 -14.37
C GLY A 114 -2.18 -15.53 -13.44
N LEU A 115 -2.33 -16.41 -12.45
CA LEU A 115 -1.26 -16.85 -11.54
C LEU A 115 -0.54 -18.10 -12.04
N TYR A 116 -1.28 -19.07 -12.57
CA TYR A 116 -0.76 -20.40 -12.92
C TYR A 116 -0.54 -20.60 -14.43
N GLY A 117 -0.96 -19.66 -15.27
CA GLY A 117 -0.80 -19.71 -16.72
C GLY A 117 -1.40 -20.97 -17.33
N SER A 118 -0.58 -21.71 -18.06
CA SER A 118 -0.97 -22.94 -18.75
C SER A 118 -1.10 -24.17 -17.83
N ASP A 119 -0.69 -24.09 -16.57
CA ASP A 119 -0.96 -25.13 -15.56
C ASP A 119 -2.41 -25.05 -15.06
N LEU A 120 -3.33 -25.51 -15.90
CA LEU A 120 -4.77 -25.46 -15.61
C LEU A 120 -5.16 -26.32 -14.40
N LYS A 121 -4.39 -27.35 -14.06
CA LYS A 121 -4.69 -28.18 -12.89
C LYS A 121 -4.56 -27.33 -11.61
N SER A 122 -3.44 -26.62 -11.47
CA SER A 122 -3.23 -25.72 -10.33
C SER A 122 -4.17 -24.51 -10.37
N ALA A 123 -4.44 -23.97 -11.58
CA ALA A 123 -5.44 -22.90 -11.75
C ALA A 123 -6.83 -23.33 -11.25
N PHE A 124 -7.29 -24.54 -11.58
CA PHE A 124 -8.63 -25.00 -11.17
C PHE A 124 -8.73 -25.29 -9.68
N GLN A 125 -7.64 -25.78 -9.08
CA GLN A 125 -7.56 -25.88 -7.63
C GLN A 125 -7.68 -24.51 -6.97
N CYS A 126 -6.90 -23.53 -7.42
CA CYS A 126 -6.97 -22.13 -6.95
C CYS A 126 -8.37 -21.53 -7.14
N TYR A 127 -8.98 -21.69 -8.32
CA TYR A 127 -10.35 -21.24 -8.59
C TYR A 127 -11.35 -21.86 -7.60
N THR A 128 -11.24 -23.16 -7.34
CA THR A 128 -12.12 -23.85 -6.39
C THR A 128 -11.97 -23.26 -5.01
N GLU A 129 -10.74 -23.15 -4.49
CA GLU A 129 -10.47 -22.62 -3.16
C GLU A 129 -10.90 -21.15 -2.99
N LEU A 130 -10.72 -20.31 -4.01
CA LEU A 130 -11.20 -18.91 -4.02
C LEU A 130 -12.73 -18.86 -4.06
N SER A 131 -13.36 -19.58 -4.98
CA SER A 131 -14.82 -19.54 -5.19
C SER A 131 -15.61 -20.15 -4.03
N THR A 132 -15.04 -21.10 -3.29
CA THR A 132 -15.63 -21.66 -2.05
C THR A 132 -15.24 -20.90 -0.79
N LYS A 133 -14.53 -19.77 -0.92
CA LYS A 133 -14.11 -18.89 0.18
C LYS A 133 -13.17 -19.57 1.20
N CYS A 134 -12.35 -20.53 0.76
CA CYS A 134 -11.32 -21.14 1.62
C CYS A 134 -10.23 -20.12 1.99
N TYR A 135 -9.83 -19.27 1.03
CA TYR A 135 -8.96 -18.13 1.23
C TYR A 135 -9.25 -17.05 0.18
N THR A 136 -8.58 -15.90 0.27
CA THR A 136 -8.57 -14.88 -0.78
C THR A 136 -7.16 -14.33 -0.98
N HIS A 137 -6.80 -13.96 -2.21
CA HIS A 137 -5.60 -13.17 -2.46
C HIS A 137 -5.81 -11.70 -2.09
N ALA A 138 -4.69 -10.96 -1.97
CA ALA A 138 -4.71 -9.53 -1.69
C ALA A 138 -5.27 -8.72 -2.89
N THR A 139 -5.76 -7.52 -2.61
CA THR A 139 -6.41 -6.65 -3.60
C THR A 139 -5.63 -6.45 -4.90
N PRO A 140 -4.30 -6.17 -4.90
CA PRO A 140 -3.55 -6.01 -6.15
C PRO A 140 -3.50 -7.28 -6.99
N THR A 141 -3.43 -8.45 -6.36
CA THR A 141 -3.55 -9.74 -7.07
C THR A 141 -4.92 -9.86 -7.73
N LEU A 142 -6.00 -9.54 -7.02
CA LEU A 142 -7.36 -9.60 -7.58
C LEU A 142 -7.58 -8.61 -8.73
N PHE A 143 -7.02 -7.39 -8.62
CA PHE A 143 -7.11 -6.37 -9.64
C PHE A 143 -6.29 -6.68 -10.88
N ASN A 144 -5.05 -7.17 -10.69
CA ASN A 144 -4.06 -7.13 -11.75
C ASN A 144 -3.71 -8.50 -12.31
N SER A 145 -4.08 -9.63 -11.68
CA SER A 145 -3.81 -10.95 -12.27
C SER A 145 -4.54 -11.12 -13.60
N GLY A 146 -3.78 -11.54 -14.62
CA GLY A 146 -4.28 -11.74 -15.98
C GLY A 146 -4.47 -10.44 -16.77
N THR A 147 -3.91 -9.32 -16.30
CA THR A 147 -3.97 -8.02 -17.00
C THR A 147 -2.64 -7.71 -17.71
N PRO A 148 -2.57 -6.75 -18.64
CA PRO A 148 -1.31 -6.42 -19.32
C PRO A 148 -0.18 -5.98 -18.37
N LYS A 149 -0.51 -5.51 -17.16
CA LYS A 149 0.46 -5.14 -16.13
C LYS A 149 0.16 -5.86 -14.82
N ASN A 150 0.70 -7.07 -14.70
CA ASN A 150 0.56 -7.97 -13.55
C ASN A 150 1.37 -7.50 -12.31
N GLN A 151 1.07 -6.33 -11.75
CA GLN A 151 1.64 -5.89 -10.48
C GLN A 151 0.84 -6.52 -9.33
N LEU A 152 1.36 -7.59 -8.72
CA LEU A 152 0.59 -8.41 -7.77
C LEU A 152 0.92 -8.11 -6.29
N ALA A 153 2.06 -7.47 -6.03
CA ALA A 153 2.54 -7.20 -4.68
C ALA A 153 1.85 -5.97 -4.05
N SER A 154 1.47 -6.06 -2.78
CA SER A 154 0.75 -4.96 -2.13
C SER A 154 1.64 -3.92 -1.47
N CYS A 155 2.77 -4.35 -0.92
CA CYS A 155 3.57 -3.53 -0.03
C CYS A 155 5.04 -3.58 -0.45
N PHE A 156 5.70 -2.43 -0.34
CA PHE A 156 7.11 -2.25 -0.68
C PHE A 156 7.81 -1.58 0.49
N LEU A 157 9.03 -2.00 0.76
CA LEU A 157 9.91 -1.38 1.73
C LEU A 157 11.09 -0.74 0.99
N LEU A 158 11.34 0.52 1.29
CA LEU A 158 12.39 1.32 0.66
C LEU A 158 13.29 1.91 1.74
N LYS A 159 14.59 1.93 1.48
CA LYS A 159 15.56 2.76 2.20
C LYS A 159 15.82 3.98 1.33
N MET A 160 15.85 5.15 1.94
CA MET A 160 16.31 6.36 1.27
C MET A 160 17.72 6.14 0.72
N GLN A 161 17.90 6.34 -0.59
CA GLN A 161 19.12 5.90 -1.29
C GLN A 161 20.39 6.58 -0.74
N GLU A 162 20.36 7.90 -0.63
CA GLU A 162 21.49 8.71 -0.19
C GLU A 162 21.00 10.00 0.47
N ASP A 163 21.81 10.56 1.37
CA ASP A 163 21.65 11.90 1.94
C ASP A 163 22.10 13.01 0.96
N SER A 164 21.47 13.01 -0.22
CA SER A 164 21.73 13.92 -1.32
C SER A 164 20.42 14.28 -2.03
N ILE A 165 20.36 15.45 -2.68
CA ILE A 165 19.17 15.83 -3.49
C ILE A 165 18.88 14.77 -4.54
N THR A 166 19.91 14.26 -5.22
CA THR A 166 19.78 13.18 -6.21
C THR A 166 19.18 11.92 -5.59
N GLY A 167 19.70 11.46 -4.44
CA GLY A 167 19.18 10.29 -3.73
C GLY A 167 17.73 10.45 -3.29
N ILE A 168 17.38 11.64 -2.76
CA ILE A 168 16.02 11.98 -2.34
C ILE A 168 15.05 11.94 -3.52
N PHE A 169 15.36 12.61 -4.63
CA PHE A 169 14.47 12.66 -5.79
C PHE A 169 14.40 11.33 -6.55
N ASN A 170 15.47 10.53 -6.59
CA ASN A 170 15.43 9.17 -7.12
C ASN A 170 14.49 8.28 -6.29
N THR A 171 14.60 8.36 -4.95
CA THR A 171 13.71 7.63 -4.03
C THR A 171 12.25 8.09 -4.20
N LEU A 172 12.01 9.40 -4.33
CA LEU A 172 10.68 9.95 -4.61
C LEU A 172 10.10 9.43 -5.92
N GLY A 173 10.91 9.38 -6.99
CA GLY A 173 10.52 8.81 -8.28
C GLY A 173 10.14 7.33 -8.19
N GLN A 174 10.87 6.55 -7.38
CA GLN A 174 10.50 5.16 -7.10
C GLN A 174 9.19 5.05 -6.32
N CYS A 175 9.00 5.88 -5.29
CA CYS A 175 7.73 5.94 -4.54
C CYS A 175 6.54 6.28 -5.45
N ALA A 176 6.70 7.25 -6.35
CA ALA A 176 5.67 7.61 -7.32
C ALA A 176 5.35 6.46 -8.28
N ALA A 177 6.38 5.77 -8.80
CA ALA A 177 6.20 4.63 -9.70
C ALA A 177 5.46 3.47 -9.01
N ILE A 178 5.78 3.18 -7.75
CA ILE A 178 5.11 2.14 -6.96
C ILE A 178 3.65 2.55 -6.63
N SER A 179 3.44 3.80 -6.19
CA SER A 179 2.11 4.32 -5.84
C SER A 179 1.14 4.28 -7.03
N LYS A 180 1.63 4.63 -8.23
CA LYS A 180 0.85 4.57 -9.48
C LYS A 180 0.19 3.19 -9.71
N HIS A 181 0.83 2.13 -9.24
CA HIS A 181 0.37 0.75 -9.37
C HIS A 181 -0.31 0.19 -8.11
N ALA A 182 -0.80 1.08 -7.22
CA ALA A 182 -1.50 0.72 -5.99
C ALA A 182 -0.65 0.00 -4.92
N GLY A 183 0.68 0.17 -4.98
CA GLY A 183 1.57 -0.30 -3.92
C GLY A 183 1.58 0.64 -2.72
N GLY A 184 1.42 0.09 -1.51
CA GLY A 184 1.74 0.79 -0.26
C GLY A 184 3.25 0.78 0.00
N ILE A 185 3.77 1.84 0.61
CA ILE A 185 5.21 2.02 0.82
C ILE A 185 5.52 2.20 2.32
N GLY A 186 6.49 1.45 2.82
CA GLY A 186 7.25 1.80 4.02
C GLY A 186 8.59 2.39 3.62
N LEU A 187 8.87 3.63 4.01
CA LEU A 187 10.10 4.34 3.65
C LEU A 187 10.86 4.70 4.93
N ASN A 188 12.06 4.14 5.08
CA ASN A 188 13.02 4.55 6.10
C ASN A 188 13.77 5.81 5.62
N VAL A 189 13.81 6.84 6.47
CA VAL A 189 14.53 8.10 6.23
C VAL A 189 15.58 8.42 7.31
N HIS A 190 16.05 7.42 8.06
CA HIS A 190 16.97 7.58 9.19
C HIS A 190 18.32 8.19 8.78
N ASN A 191 18.74 8.01 7.53
CA ASN A 191 20.02 8.45 7.01
C ASN A 191 20.03 9.91 6.50
N ILE A 192 18.89 10.60 6.47
CA ILE A 192 18.83 12.00 6.01
C ILE A 192 19.26 12.95 7.12
N ARG A 193 20.15 13.89 6.80
CA ARG A 193 20.65 14.87 7.79
C ARG A 193 19.52 15.71 8.41
N ALA A 194 19.68 16.03 9.70
CA ALA A 194 18.69 16.77 10.46
C ALA A 194 18.67 18.29 10.17
N THR A 195 17.76 19.03 10.79
CA THR A 195 17.70 20.49 10.69
C THR A 195 18.97 21.14 11.25
N GLY A 196 19.53 22.15 10.55
CA GLY A 196 20.74 22.85 10.99
C GLY A 196 22.06 22.21 10.58
N SER A 197 22.02 20.98 10.04
CA SER A 197 23.20 20.28 9.51
C SER A 197 23.93 21.09 8.45
N TRP A 198 25.27 21.07 8.45
CA TRP A 198 26.05 21.74 7.41
C TRP A 198 25.93 21.01 6.06
N ILE A 199 25.84 21.78 4.97
CA ILE A 199 25.80 21.24 3.61
C ILE A 199 27.13 21.52 2.90
N ARG A 200 27.91 20.46 2.71
CA ARG A 200 29.15 20.49 1.90
C ARG A 200 28.80 20.92 0.46
N GLY A 201 29.50 21.94 -0.05
CA GLY A 201 29.37 22.41 -1.44
C GLY A 201 28.47 23.63 -1.64
N THR A 202 27.43 23.83 -0.83
CA THR A 202 26.58 25.05 -0.90
C THR A 202 26.85 26.03 0.25
N ASN A 203 27.58 25.59 1.29
CA ASN A 203 27.88 26.36 2.49
C ASN A 203 26.63 26.87 3.24
N GLY A 204 25.50 26.18 3.05
CA GLY A 204 24.24 26.44 3.75
C GLY A 204 23.98 25.42 4.85
N THR A 205 22.81 25.55 5.49
CA THR A 205 22.29 24.62 6.50
C THR A 205 21.10 23.85 5.95
N SER A 206 20.94 22.60 6.39
CA SER A 206 19.80 21.75 6.05
C SER A 206 18.54 22.21 6.74
N ASN A 207 17.40 22.08 6.06
CA ASN A 207 16.08 22.31 6.65
C ASN A 207 15.48 21.04 7.28
N GLY A 208 16.22 19.92 7.29
CA GLY A 208 15.84 18.68 7.95
C GLY A 208 14.73 17.88 7.28
N LEU A 209 14.15 16.94 8.03
CA LEU A 209 13.15 16.00 7.54
C LEU A 209 11.83 16.68 7.14
N VAL A 210 11.39 17.70 7.88
CA VAL A 210 10.02 18.25 7.73
C VAL A 210 9.75 18.75 6.30
N PRO A 211 10.58 19.63 5.69
CA PRO A 211 10.32 20.08 4.33
C PRO A 211 10.48 18.99 3.27
N MET A 212 11.41 18.05 3.48
CA MET A 212 11.55 16.88 2.60
C MET A 212 10.26 16.05 2.60
N LEU A 213 9.74 15.72 3.77
CA LEU A 213 8.53 14.90 3.92
C LEU A 213 7.29 15.60 3.37
N ARG A 214 7.25 16.93 3.30
CA ARG A 214 6.18 17.65 2.59
C ARG A 214 6.18 17.37 1.08
N VAL A 215 7.35 17.23 0.46
CA VAL A 215 7.43 16.83 -0.97
C VAL A 215 6.88 15.42 -1.18
N PHE A 216 7.20 14.49 -0.25
CA PHE A 216 6.62 13.14 -0.27
C PHE A 216 5.11 13.16 -0.04
N ASN A 217 4.61 14.02 0.87
CA ASN A 217 3.19 14.21 1.12
C ASN A 217 2.44 14.62 -0.15
N ASP A 218 2.92 15.68 -0.81
CA ASP A 218 2.27 16.20 -2.01
C ASP A 218 2.35 15.20 -3.17
N THR A 219 3.40 14.41 -3.23
CA THR A 219 3.52 13.29 -4.19
C THR A 219 2.52 12.18 -3.89
N ALA A 220 2.32 11.81 -2.62
CA ALA A 220 1.31 10.82 -2.22
C ALA A 220 -0.11 11.26 -2.58
N ARG A 221 -0.40 12.57 -2.47
CA ARG A 221 -1.67 13.16 -2.89
C ARG A 221 -1.84 13.20 -4.40
N TYR A 222 -0.78 13.52 -5.13
CA TYR A 222 -0.81 13.66 -6.59
C TYR A 222 -0.95 12.31 -7.29
N VAL A 223 -0.19 11.31 -6.85
CA VAL A 223 -0.20 9.97 -7.42
C VAL A 223 -1.22 9.10 -6.70
N ASP A 224 -2.50 9.43 -6.91
CA ASP A 224 -3.59 8.56 -6.49
C ASP A 224 -3.55 7.23 -7.25
N GLN A 225 -3.87 6.16 -6.55
CA GLN A 225 -3.69 4.80 -7.04
C GLN A 225 -4.82 4.47 -8.02
N GLY A 226 -4.46 4.20 -9.28
CA GLY A 226 -5.37 3.61 -10.27
C GLY A 226 -6.56 4.48 -10.70
N GLY A 227 -6.40 5.81 -10.71
CA GLY A 227 -7.45 6.75 -11.16
C GLY A 227 -8.51 7.01 -10.09
N GLY A 228 -8.07 7.31 -8.87
CA GLY A 228 -8.94 7.56 -7.72
C GLY A 228 -9.51 6.31 -7.04
N LYS A 229 -9.01 5.11 -7.35
CA LYS A 229 -9.46 3.87 -6.68
C LYS A 229 -8.96 3.77 -5.24
N ARG A 230 -7.79 4.34 -4.92
CA ARG A 230 -7.20 4.35 -3.57
C ARG A 230 -6.20 5.49 -3.40
N ASN A 231 -6.07 6.05 -2.20
CA ASN A 231 -5.06 7.10 -1.95
C ASN A 231 -3.66 6.49 -1.89
N GLY A 232 -2.63 7.23 -2.33
CA GLY A 232 -1.24 6.89 -2.07
C GLY A 232 -1.01 6.75 -0.56
N SER A 233 -0.27 5.72 -0.13
CA SER A 233 -0.08 5.42 1.29
C SER A 233 1.39 5.16 1.57
N PHE A 234 2.08 6.17 2.11
CA PHE A 234 3.48 6.08 2.49
C PHE A 234 3.60 6.15 4.01
N ALA A 235 4.17 5.11 4.62
CA ALA A 235 4.54 5.07 6.03
C ALA A 235 6.03 5.42 6.14
N ILE A 236 6.33 6.53 6.80
CA ILE A 236 7.68 7.01 7.02
C ILE A 236 8.18 6.46 8.35
N TYR A 237 9.37 5.87 8.34
CA TYR A 237 10.04 5.33 9.51
C TYR A 237 11.20 6.23 9.91
N VAL A 238 11.26 6.59 11.20
CA VAL A 238 12.37 7.31 11.85
C VAL A 238 12.78 6.60 13.14
N GLU A 239 14.08 6.46 13.40
CA GLU A 239 14.57 6.00 14.70
C GLU A 239 14.56 7.14 15.73
N PRO A 240 14.25 6.87 17.02
CA PRO A 240 14.05 7.93 18.01
C PRO A 240 15.32 8.66 18.43
N TRP A 241 16.51 8.23 17.98
CA TRP A 241 17.75 8.98 18.15
C TRP A 241 17.90 10.12 17.14
N HIS A 242 17.12 10.15 16.06
CA HIS A 242 17.26 11.18 15.03
C HIS A 242 16.93 12.58 15.58
N ALA A 243 17.76 13.58 15.28
CA ALA A 243 17.60 14.92 15.87
C ALA A 243 16.28 15.64 15.51
N ASP A 244 15.68 15.33 14.36
CA ASP A 244 14.34 15.83 13.99
C ASP A 244 13.17 15.00 14.58
N VAL A 245 13.38 14.00 15.45
CA VAL A 245 12.31 13.10 15.94
C VAL A 245 11.12 13.85 16.56
N MET A 246 11.37 14.92 17.31
CA MET A 246 10.30 15.69 17.95
C MET A 246 9.41 16.37 16.90
N ALA A 247 10.02 16.97 15.88
CA ALA A 247 9.29 17.60 14.78
C ALA A 247 8.54 16.55 13.95
N PHE A 248 9.16 15.39 13.71
CA PHE A 248 8.55 14.25 13.03
C PHE A 248 7.26 13.78 13.71
N LEU A 249 7.25 13.65 15.05
CA LEU A 249 6.07 13.24 15.83
C LEU A 249 4.89 14.21 15.75
N HIS A 250 5.12 15.45 15.32
CA HIS A 250 4.08 16.48 15.18
C HIS A 250 3.51 16.60 13.76
N LEU A 251 4.07 15.93 12.77
CA LEU A 251 3.72 16.14 11.35
C LEU A 251 2.26 15.80 10.99
N LYS A 252 1.63 14.89 11.74
CA LYS A 252 0.24 14.46 11.50
C LYS A 252 -0.81 15.27 12.27
N ARG A 253 -0.39 16.09 13.24
CA ARG A 253 -1.31 16.83 14.11
C ARG A 253 -2.25 17.74 13.30
N ASN A 254 -3.52 17.78 13.66
CA ASN A 254 -4.52 18.59 12.93
C ASN A 254 -4.29 20.09 13.11
N HIS A 255 -3.99 20.54 14.32
CA HIS A 255 -3.63 21.92 14.63
C HIS A 255 -2.15 22.26 14.38
N GLY A 256 -1.86 23.56 14.27
CA GLY A 256 -0.53 24.15 14.12
C GLY A 256 -0.25 24.68 12.71
N ASP A 257 1.01 25.04 12.45
CA ASP A 257 1.41 25.62 11.16
C ASP A 257 1.38 24.59 10.03
N GLU A 258 0.64 24.88 8.96
CA GLU A 258 0.54 24.05 7.75
C GLU A 258 1.89 23.78 7.08
N LEU A 259 2.84 24.71 7.18
CA LEU A 259 4.17 24.53 6.61
C LEU A 259 4.99 23.46 7.34
N LEU A 260 4.54 23.04 8.52
CA LEU A 260 5.15 22.02 9.37
C LEU A 260 4.29 20.74 9.45
N ARG A 261 3.44 20.48 8.45
CA ARG A 261 2.52 19.33 8.43
C ARG A 261 2.61 18.54 7.13
N ALA A 262 2.36 17.24 7.24
CA ALA A 262 2.32 16.29 6.12
C ALA A 262 1.31 15.17 6.43
N ARG A 263 0.02 15.54 6.49
CA ARG A 263 -1.05 14.69 7.06
C ARG A 263 -1.45 13.50 6.18
N ASP A 264 -1.10 13.51 4.90
CA ASP A 264 -1.39 12.42 3.96
C ASP A 264 -0.38 11.27 4.09
N LEU A 265 0.70 11.47 4.86
CA LEU A 265 1.65 10.43 5.22
C LEU A 265 1.22 9.68 6.50
N PHE A 266 1.77 8.49 6.67
CA PHE A 266 1.75 7.72 7.91
C PHE A 266 3.12 7.76 8.55
N TYR A 267 3.16 7.67 9.88
CA TYR A 267 4.39 7.82 10.66
C TYR A 267 4.58 6.62 11.56
N ALA A 268 5.81 6.13 11.61
CA ALA A 268 6.22 5.02 12.43
C ALA A 268 7.58 5.32 13.07
N LEU A 269 7.74 4.89 14.32
CA LEU A 269 9.06 4.87 14.96
C LEU A 269 9.67 3.47 14.82
N TRP A 270 10.95 3.43 14.47
CA TRP A 270 11.76 2.21 14.51
C TRP A 270 12.58 2.25 15.81
N ILE A 271 12.14 1.51 16.83
CA ILE A 271 12.58 1.76 18.21
C ILE A 271 13.69 0.77 18.61
N PRO A 272 14.91 1.22 18.93
CA PRO A 272 15.93 0.36 19.52
C PRO A 272 15.61 0.06 21.00
N ASP A 273 15.93 -1.14 21.46
CA ASP A 273 15.72 -1.57 22.85
C ASP A 273 16.35 -0.61 23.87
N LEU A 274 17.49 0.00 23.52
CA LEU A 274 18.18 0.98 24.36
C LEU A 274 17.29 2.18 24.71
N PHE A 275 16.48 2.66 23.75
CA PHE A 275 15.56 3.76 24.00
C PHE A 275 14.57 3.38 25.10
N MET A 276 13.96 2.20 24.99
CA MET A 276 12.99 1.71 25.98
C MET A 276 13.62 1.51 27.36
N LYS A 277 14.87 1.03 27.43
CA LYS A 277 15.63 0.94 28.70
C LYS A 277 15.81 2.32 29.33
N ARG A 278 16.27 3.32 28.54
CA ARG A 278 16.47 4.70 29.02
C ARG A 278 15.15 5.36 29.43
N VAL A 279 14.02 5.07 28.78
CA VAL A 279 12.69 5.54 29.21
C VAL A 279 12.32 5.00 30.60
N LEU A 280 12.50 3.69 30.81
CA LEU A 280 12.17 3.01 32.07
C LEU A 280 13.01 3.53 33.24
N GLU A 281 14.29 3.78 32.99
CA GLU A 281 15.27 4.22 33.99
C GLU A 281 15.26 5.74 34.24
N ASN A 282 14.37 6.49 33.55
CA ASN A 282 14.39 7.95 33.51
C ASN A 282 15.77 8.54 33.11
N GLY A 283 16.44 7.81 32.20
CA GLY A 283 17.73 8.13 31.67
C GLY A 283 17.69 9.26 30.64
N ASP A 284 18.88 9.75 30.33
CA ASP A 284 19.10 10.70 29.24
C ASP A 284 19.14 9.96 27.90
N TRP A 285 18.72 10.66 26.86
CA TRP A 285 18.68 10.22 25.48
C TRP A 285 19.29 11.30 24.59
N THR A 286 20.34 10.92 23.88
CA THR A 286 21.07 11.79 22.96
C THR A 286 20.47 11.70 21.55
N LEU A 287 20.21 12.88 20.99
CA LEU A 287 19.73 13.07 19.64
C LEU A 287 20.92 13.34 18.72
N PHE A 288 20.98 12.62 17.61
CA PHE A 288 22.07 12.66 16.66
C PHE A 288 21.60 13.07 15.27
N ASN A 289 22.49 13.77 14.60
CA ASN A 289 22.46 13.96 13.17
C ASN A 289 23.18 12.79 12.47
N PRO A 290 22.58 12.14 11.47
CA PRO A 290 23.23 11.01 10.77
C PRO A 290 24.61 11.33 10.18
N ASP A 291 24.86 12.57 9.72
CA ASP A 291 26.19 12.98 9.24
C ASP A 291 27.23 12.99 10.39
N ALA A 292 26.79 13.38 11.59
CA ALA A 292 27.62 13.39 12.78
C ALA A 292 27.69 12.03 13.48
N ALA A 293 26.79 11.08 13.24
CA ALA A 293 26.75 9.76 13.87
C ALA A 293 26.37 8.66 12.84
N PRO A 294 27.23 8.41 11.84
CA PRO A 294 26.90 7.53 10.73
C PRO A 294 26.85 6.06 11.17
N GLY A 295 26.01 5.27 10.50
CA GLY A 295 25.94 3.82 10.68
C GLY A 295 25.07 3.37 11.86
N LEU A 296 24.45 4.29 12.61
CA LEU A 296 23.45 3.92 13.63
C LEU A 296 22.26 3.18 13.02
N ASP A 297 21.88 3.48 11.77
CA ASP A 297 20.80 2.84 11.02
C ASP A 297 21.20 1.50 10.37
N ASP A 298 22.47 1.11 10.44
CA ASP A 298 23.02 -0.12 9.84
C ASP A 298 23.41 -1.18 10.90
N VAL A 299 23.21 -0.89 12.19
CA VAL A 299 23.51 -1.80 13.31
C VAL A 299 22.28 -1.97 14.23
N TYR A 300 22.24 -3.07 14.98
CA TYR A 300 21.16 -3.35 15.94
C TYR A 300 21.68 -4.07 17.19
N GLY A 301 20.84 -4.24 18.21
CA GLY A 301 21.18 -4.97 19.43
C GLY A 301 22.40 -4.38 20.16
N ASP A 302 23.30 -5.24 20.63
CA ASP A 302 24.49 -4.83 21.40
C ASP A 302 25.46 -3.96 20.58
N GLU A 303 25.53 -4.17 19.26
CA GLU A 303 26.37 -3.35 18.37
C GLU A 303 25.84 -1.92 18.27
N PHE A 304 24.51 -1.76 18.17
CA PHE A 304 23.87 -0.45 18.25
C PHE A 304 24.17 0.24 19.58
N VAL A 305 24.02 -0.48 20.70
CA VAL A 305 24.29 0.07 22.04
C VAL A 305 25.73 0.57 22.13
N ALA A 306 26.70 -0.27 21.73
CA ALA A 306 28.11 0.09 21.79
C ALA A 306 28.45 1.31 20.91
N LEU A 307 27.86 1.38 19.71
CA LEU A 307 28.06 2.49 18.77
C LEU A 307 27.43 3.79 19.28
N TYR A 308 26.18 3.74 19.73
CA TYR A 308 25.43 4.87 20.27
C TYR A 308 26.15 5.48 21.48
N GLU A 309 26.50 4.65 22.47
CA GLU A 309 27.20 5.13 23.67
C GLU A 309 28.62 5.62 23.38
N ARG A 310 29.28 5.08 22.34
CA ARG A 310 30.55 5.65 21.87
C ARG A 310 30.35 7.07 21.37
N TYR A 311 29.33 7.32 20.56
CA TYR A 311 29.02 8.67 20.07
C TYR A 311 28.58 9.63 21.16
N GLU A 312 27.92 9.15 22.22
CA GLU A 312 27.69 9.94 23.43
C GLU A 312 29.02 10.35 24.10
N ARG A 313 29.97 9.42 24.26
CA ARG A 313 31.30 9.72 24.86
C ARG A 313 32.18 10.63 24.01
N GLU A 314 32.01 10.58 22.68
CA GLU A 314 32.71 11.44 21.73
C GLU A 314 32.08 12.84 21.59
N ASP A 315 31.00 13.13 22.33
CA ASP A 315 30.26 14.39 22.27
C ASP A 315 29.78 14.76 20.85
N ARG A 316 29.26 13.75 20.14
CA ARG A 316 28.78 13.89 18.75
C ARG A 316 27.28 14.17 18.64
N GLY A 317 26.61 14.29 19.78
CA GLY A 317 25.17 14.54 19.85
C GLY A 317 24.83 16.01 19.60
N ASP A 318 23.73 16.24 18.88
CA ASP A 318 23.20 17.60 18.68
C ASP A 318 22.54 18.12 19.96
N LYS A 319 21.85 17.22 20.69
CA LYS A 319 21.10 17.56 21.90
C LYS A 319 20.85 16.33 22.75
N THR A 320 20.98 16.47 24.07
CA THR A 320 20.55 15.44 25.03
C THR A 320 19.28 15.88 25.74
N VAL A 321 18.29 14.99 25.81
CA VAL A 321 16.99 15.20 26.47
C VAL A 321 16.67 14.03 27.40
N LYS A 322 15.65 14.15 28.23
CA LYS A 322 15.12 12.98 28.95
C LYS A 322 14.43 12.03 27.97
N ALA A 323 14.71 10.74 28.05
CA ALA A 323 14.05 9.74 27.20
C ALA A 323 12.52 9.79 27.36
N GLN A 324 12.04 10.03 28.59
CA GLN A 324 10.62 10.18 28.91
C GLN A 324 9.95 11.39 28.21
N LEU A 325 10.71 12.43 27.85
CA LEU A 325 10.16 13.56 27.10
C LEU A 325 9.68 13.09 25.72
N ILE A 326 10.55 12.38 24.99
CA ILE A 326 10.21 11.83 23.67
C ILE A 326 9.05 10.83 23.82
N TRP A 327 9.11 9.95 24.81
CA TRP A 327 8.05 8.98 25.06
C TRP A 327 6.70 9.63 25.34
N THR A 328 6.67 10.70 26.13
CA THR A 328 5.45 11.46 26.40
C THR A 328 4.89 12.07 25.11
N THR A 329 5.75 12.64 24.27
CA THR A 329 5.34 13.17 22.96
C THR A 329 4.82 12.09 22.01
N VAL A 330 5.40 10.87 22.05
CA VAL A 330 4.85 9.71 21.31
C VAL A 330 3.44 9.40 21.78
N MET A 331 3.22 9.32 23.09
CA MET A 331 1.90 9.04 23.67
C MET A 331 0.88 10.13 23.32
N GLU A 332 1.27 11.41 23.39
CA GLU A 332 0.41 12.51 22.95
C GLU A 332 0.04 12.40 21.47
N SER A 333 1.02 12.11 20.61
CA SER A 333 0.79 11.95 19.17
C SER A 333 -0.21 10.83 18.88
N LEU A 334 -0.07 9.67 19.54
CA LEU A 334 -0.99 8.54 19.42
C LEU A 334 -2.40 8.82 19.95
N VAL A 335 -2.54 9.70 20.96
CA VAL A 335 -3.85 10.11 21.48
C VAL A 335 -4.54 11.09 20.52
N GLU A 336 -3.77 11.92 19.82
CA GLU A 336 -4.29 12.94 18.90
C GLU A 336 -4.60 12.42 17.48
N THR A 337 -3.84 11.44 16.97
CA THR A 337 -3.86 11.01 15.55
C THR A 337 -3.75 9.52 15.35
#